data_AF-I1C0U6-F1
#
_entry.id   AF-I1C0U6-F1
#
_cell.length_a   1.000
_cell.length_b   1.000
_cell.length_c   1.000
_cell.angle_alpha   90.00
_cell.angle_beta   90.00
_cell.angle_gamma   90.00
#
_symmetry.space_group_name_H-M   'P 1'
#
loop_
_entity.id
_entity.type
_entity.pdbx_description
1 polymer ?
#
loop_
_entity_poly.entity_id
_entity_poly.type
_entity_poly.pdbx_seq_one_letter_code
_entity_poly.pdbx_strand_id
1 'polypeptide(L)'
;MKLCATVEKLTSELSQARLEIQHLQARINSIPTPTTPANATEFPTPQESHNRPTAYPDAPWHNTARVNALKQPSPQQREQRRIQREAAAARIFHPPSLNQGFKYLYLPTKARIPVGTLRTTLRKLGVNNARLLDIHYPARNTVAILIHNDYEKEFTELIHHHNITIKADFNPSSGEILADPKYSTMTQDERDTIATELQTTRIERALQHIRAPVKFAVVRFFYEQQWISKSKLDSIVNNHNPKLSFIFEQTETTAEQDPTTTETHDDTDMDMFDASSTQFSHVISAATPPSSQH
;
A
#
# COMPACT_ATOMS: atom_id res chain seq x y z
N MET A 1 -52.76 -6.75 20.14
CA MET A 1 -52.82 -7.36 18.79
C MET A 1 -51.43 -7.57 18.17
N LYS A 2 -50.55 -6.55 18.05
CA LYS A 2 -49.22 -6.73 17.39
C LYS A 2 -48.22 -7.66 18.14
N LEU A 3 -48.28 -7.70 19.48
CA LEU A 3 -47.34 -8.49 20.30
C LEU A 3 -47.58 -10.01 20.21
N CYS A 4 -48.85 -10.45 20.16
CA CYS A 4 -49.19 -11.88 20.01
C CYS A 4 -48.69 -12.44 18.67
N ALA A 5 -48.90 -11.69 17.58
CA ALA A 5 -48.45 -12.09 16.24
C ALA A 5 -46.92 -12.24 16.16
N THR A 6 -46.16 -11.39 16.87
CA THR A 6 -44.69 -11.51 16.92
C THR A 6 -44.23 -12.71 17.74
N VAL A 7 -44.91 -13.02 18.85
CA VAL A 7 -44.57 -14.18 19.68
C VAL A 7 -44.85 -15.48 18.92
N GLU A 8 -46.02 -15.59 18.28
CA GLU A 8 -46.38 -16.75 17.45
C GLU A 8 -45.37 -16.95 16.31
N LYS A 9 -45.01 -15.88 15.60
CA LYS A 9 -43.99 -15.95 14.55
C LYS A 9 -42.64 -16.45 15.08
N LEU A 10 -42.16 -15.90 16.19
CA LEU A 10 -40.88 -16.31 16.79
C LEU A 10 -40.93 -17.77 17.28
N THR A 11 -42.05 -18.23 17.83
CA THR A 11 -42.19 -19.64 18.24
C THR A 11 -42.17 -20.60 17.05
N SER A 12 -42.81 -20.22 15.94
CA SER A 12 -42.78 -20.99 14.70
C SER A 12 -41.37 -21.06 14.13
N GLU A 13 -40.66 -19.93 14.06
CA GLU A 13 -39.29 -19.86 13.54
C GLU A 13 -38.31 -20.66 14.41
N LEU A 14 -38.48 -20.63 15.74
CA LEU A 14 -37.68 -21.42 16.68
C LEU A 14 -37.94 -22.92 16.52
N SER A 15 -39.19 -23.33 16.30
CA SER A 15 -39.54 -24.73 16.04
C SER A 15 -38.92 -25.25 14.74
N GLN A 16 -38.91 -24.42 13.69
CA GLN A 16 -38.33 -24.75 12.39
C GLN A 16 -36.80 -24.91 12.50
N ALA A 17 -36.12 -23.98 13.18
CA ALA A 17 -34.68 -24.06 13.40
C ALA A 17 -34.27 -25.33 14.16
N ARG A 18 -35.06 -25.75 15.15
CA ARG A 18 -34.80 -27.00 15.90
C ARG A 18 -34.90 -28.25 15.02
N LEU A 19 -35.88 -28.31 14.13
CA LEU A 19 -36.03 -29.41 13.18
C LEU A 19 -34.85 -29.47 12.20
N GLU A 20 -34.40 -28.32 11.71
CA GLU A 20 -33.25 -28.25 10.80
C GLU A 20 -31.96 -28.71 11.49
N ILE A 21 -31.74 -28.29 12.74
CA ILE A 21 -30.59 -28.75 13.55
C ILE A 21 -30.63 -30.27 13.72
N GLN A 22 -31.78 -30.86 14.03
CA GLN A 22 -31.92 -32.31 14.18
C GLN A 22 -31.59 -33.04 12.87
N HIS A 23 -32.08 -32.52 11.74
CA HIS A 23 -31.82 -33.09 10.43
C HIS A 23 -30.32 -33.02 10.06
N LEU A 24 -29.66 -31.89 10.33
CA LEU A 24 -28.23 -31.73 10.12
C LEU A 24 -27.39 -32.65 11.01
N GLN A 25 -27.77 -32.82 12.28
CA GLN A 25 -27.12 -33.75 13.20
C GLN A 25 -27.26 -35.21 12.74
N ALA A 26 -28.45 -35.62 12.29
CA ALA A 26 -28.65 -36.95 11.70
C ALA A 26 -27.77 -37.16 10.46
N ARG A 27 -27.62 -36.13 9.63
CA ARG A 27 -26.74 -36.17 8.45
C ARG A 27 -25.28 -36.33 8.84
N ILE A 28 -24.78 -35.60 9.84
CA ILE A 28 -23.40 -35.73 10.33
C ILE A 28 -23.14 -37.12 10.90
N ASN A 29 -24.08 -37.67 11.68
CA ASN A 29 -23.96 -39.01 12.24
C ASN A 29 -24.03 -40.12 11.18
N SER A 30 -24.64 -39.86 10.02
CA SER A 30 -24.69 -40.78 8.89
C SER A 30 -23.43 -40.75 8.00
N ILE A 31 -22.47 -39.86 8.26
CA ILE A 31 -21.19 -39.86 7.57
C ILE A 31 -20.35 -41.01 8.15
N PRO A 32 -19.94 -42.01 7.34
CA PRO A 32 -19.06 -43.05 7.82
C PRO A 32 -17.71 -42.44 8.19
N THR A 33 -17.35 -42.48 9.47
CA THR A 33 -15.97 -42.28 9.91
C THR A 33 -15.09 -43.37 9.30
N PRO A 34 -14.02 -43.05 8.55
CA PRO A 34 -13.01 -44.05 8.24
C PRO A 34 -12.31 -44.45 9.54
N THR A 35 -12.67 -45.62 10.07
CA THR A 35 -11.89 -46.33 11.07
C THR A 35 -10.63 -46.88 10.41
N THR A 36 -9.51 -46.15 10.54
CA THR A 36 -8.18 -46.76 10.46
C THR A 36 -7.37 -46.24 11.64
N PRO A 37 -6.89 -47.11 12.56
CA PRO A 37 -6.00 -46.69 13.63
C PRO A 37 -4.64 -46.27 13.07
N ALA A 38 -4.03 -45.30 13.75
CA ALA A 38 -2.74 -44.73 13.44
C ALA A 38 -1.65 -45.78 13.19
N ASN A 39 -0.88 -45.60 12.12
CA ASN A 39 0.54 -45.93 12.13
C ASN A 39 1.29 -44.76 11.49
N ALA A 40 1.90 -43.93 12.32
CA ALA A 40 2.65 -42.75 11.93
C ALA A 40 4.11 -43.13 11.71
N THR A 41 4.43 -43.68 10.55
CA THR A 41 5.81 -43.76 10.05
C THR A 41 5.79 -44.04 8.55
N GLU A 42 5.88 -42.95 7.77
CA GLU A 42 6.47 -42.83 6.43
C GLU A 42 5.73 -41.76 5.64
N PHE A 43 6.37 -40.61 5.45
CA PHE A 43 6.00 -39.67 4.39
C PHE A 43 6.42 -40.30 3.05
N PRO A 44 5.51 -40.52 2.09
CA PRO A 44 5.92 -41.02 0.78
C PRO A 44 6.61 -39.90 0.00
N THR A 45 7.85 -40.16 -0.39
CA THR A 45 8.65 -39.38 -1.32
C THR A 45 7.89 -39.19 -2.64
N PRO A 46 7.82 -37.99 -3.24
CA PRO A 46 7.12 -37.82 -4.52
C PRO A 46 7.96 -38.46 -5.63
N GLN A 47 7.51 -39.58 -6.19
CA GLN A 47 8.04 -40.07 -7.45
C GLN A 47 7.38 -39.30 -8.60
N GLU A 48 8.18 -38.55 -9.36
CA GLU A 48 7.82 -38.03 -10.67
C GLU A 48 7.40 -39.19 -11.57
N SER A 49 6.10 -39.31 -11.82
CA SER A 49 5.55 -40.25 -12.79
C SER A 49 4.91 -39.45 -13.92
N HIS A 50 5.67 -39.32 -15.01
CA HIS A 50 5.30 -38.58 -16.23
C HIS A 50 4.18 -39.24 -17.06
N ASN A 51 3.42 -40.20 -16.55
CA ASN A 51 2.31 -40.83 -17.30
C ASN A 51 1.31 -41.55 -16.38
N ARG A 52 0.51 -40.81 -15.61
CA ARG A 52 -0.68 -41.35 -14.93
C ARG A 52 -1.93 -40.59 -15.38
N PRO A 53 -2.98 -41.27 -15.90
CA PRO A 53 -4.30 -40.67 -16.02
C PRO A 53 -4.75 -40.24 -14.62
N THR A 54 -5.13 -38.98 -14.49
CA THR A 54 -5.41 -38.30 -13.22
C THR A 54 -6.32 -39.14 -12.32
N ALA A 55 -5.79 -39.59 -11.19
CA ALA A 55 -6.52 -40.45 -10.24
C ALA A 55 -7.63 -39.72 -9.45
N TYR A 56 -7.89 -38.44 -9.74
CA TYR A 56 -8.94 -37.64 -9.12
C TYR A 56 -9.49 -36.59 -10.10
N PRO A 57 -10.32 -36.99 -11.10
CA PRO A 57 -10.93 -36.05 -12.03
C PRO A 57 -11.88 -35.05 -11.37
N ASP A 58 -12.33 -35.34 -10.13
CA ASP A 58 -13.33 -34.56 -9.39
C ASP A 58 -12.74 -33.66 -8.29
N ALA A 59 -11.40 -33.50 -8.27
CA ALA A 59 -10.78 -32.61 -7.33
C ALA A 59 -11.19 -31.14 -7.61
N PRO A 60 -11.55 -30.34 -6.58
CA PRO A 60 -12.16 -29.02 -6.77
C PRO A 60 -11.26 -28.00 -7.50
N TRP A 61 -9.95 -28.26 -7.56
CA TRP A 61 -8.96 -27.45 -8.29
C TRP A 61 -8.81 -27.81 -9.78
N HIS A 62 -9.35 -28.93 -10.26
CA HIS A 62 -9.32 -29.30 -11.69
C HIS A 62 -10.42 -28.63 -12.51
N ASN A 63 -11.45 -28.07 -11.87
CA ASN A 63 -12.48 -27.29 -12.55
C ASN A 63 -12.05 -25.81 -12.66
N THR A 64 -11.53 -25.43 -13.82
CA THR A 64 -11.08 -24.07 -14.11
C THR A 64 -12.18 -23.02 -13.92
N ALA A 65 -13.44 -23.35 -14.22
CA ALA A 65 -14.58 -22.46 -14.01
C ALA A 65 -14.85 -22.22 -12.51
N ARG A 66 -14.76 -23.24 -11.65
CA ARG A 66 -14.89 -23.10 -10.19
C ARG A 66 -13.74 -22.30 -9.58
N VAL A 67 -12.51 -22.57 -10.01
CA VAL A 67 -11.33 -21.79 -9.59
C VAL A 67 -11.45 -20.33 -10.03
N ASN A 68 -11.96 -20.07 -11.23
CA ASN A 68 -12.20 -18.72 -11.72
C ASN A 68 -13.35 -18.01 -10.96
N ALA A 69 -14.42 -18.73 -10.61
CA ALA A 69 -15.50 -18.20 -9.78
C ALA A 69 -15.01 -17.81 -8.37
N LEU A 70 -14.12 -18.61 -7.77
CA LEU A 70 -13.49 -18.31 -6.47
C LEU A 70 -12.55 -17.10 -6.52
N LYS A 71 -11.93 -16.82 -7.67
CA LYS A 71 -11.08 -15.64 -7.88
C LYS A 71 -11.88 -14.34 -8.05
N GLN A 72 -13.18 -14.41 -8.35
CA GLN A 72 -13.99 -13.22 -8.57
C GLN A 72 -14.30 -12.53 -7.23
N PRO A 73 -13.99 -11.22 -7.08
CA PRO A 73 -14.40 -10.48 -5.89
C PRO A 73 -15.92 -10.40 -5.82
N SER A 74 -16.47 -10.49 -4.61
CA SER A 74 -17.91 -10.44 -4.37
C SER A 74 -18.53 -9.14 -4.92
N PRO A 75 -19.82 -9.12 -5.29
CA PRO A 75 -20.50 -7.92 -5.77
C PRO A 75 -20.34 -6.72 -4.82
N GLN A 76 -20.45 -6.94 -3.50
CA GLN A 76 -20.19 -5.92 -2.48
C GLN A 76 -18.75 -5.38 -2.54
N GLN A 77 -17.75 -6.25 -2.72
CA GLN A 77 -16.36 -5.81 -2.81
C GLN A 77 -16.09 -4.99 -4.09
N ARG A 78 -16.76 -5.34 -5.19
CA ARG A 78 -16.71 -4.57 -6.44
C ARG A 78 -17.29 -3.17 -6.23
N GLU A 79 -18.45 -3.09 -5.59
CA GLU A 79 -19.11 -1.81 -5.29
C GLU A 79 -18.26 -0.92 -4.40
N GLN A 80 -17.70 -1.48 -3.31
CA GLN A 80 -16.83 -0.73 -2.41
C GLN A 80 -15.61 -0.16 -3.14
N ARG A 81 -15.01 -0.94 -4.06
CA ARG A 81 -13.88 -0.48 -4.88
C ARG A 81 -14.30 0.62 -5.86
N ARG A 82 -15.52 0.55 -6.41
CA ARG A 82 -16.06 1.60 -7.28
C ARG A 82 -16.19 2.92 -6.51
N ILE A 83 -16.84 2.90 -5.35
CA ILE A 83 -17.01 4.07 -4.48
C ILE A 83 -15.65 4.66 -4.08
N GLN A 84 -14.68 3.82 -3.73
CA GLN A 84 -13.32 4.28 -3.39
C GLN A 84 -12.61 4.94 -4.58
N ARG A 85 -12.75 4.39 -5.78
CA ARG A 85 -12.16 4.96 -7.00
C ARG A 85 -12.81 6.26 -7.39
N GLU A 86 -14.13 6.34 -7.29
CA GLU A 86 -14.91 7.55 -7.53
C GLU A 86 -14.51 8.66 -6.55
N ALA A 87 -14.45 8.37 -5.25
CA ALA A 87 -13.98 9.32 -4.24
C ALA A 87 -12.52 9.77 -4.49
N ALA A 88 -11.64 8.86 -4.94
CA ALA A 88 -10.26 9.20 -5.28
C ALA A 88 -10.17 10.08 -6.53
N ALA A 89 -10.98 9.82 -7.56
CA ALA A 89 -11.05 10.64 -8.77
C ALA A 89 -11.64 12.02 -8.47
N ALA A 90 -12.71 12.09 -7.68
CA ALA A 90 -13.33 13.35 -7.28
C ALA A 90 -12.32 14.28 -6.59
N ARG A 91 -11.43 13.74 -5.74
CA ARG A 91 -10.37 14.52 -5.07
C ARG A 91 -9.43 15.27 -6.02
N ILE A 92 -9.25 14.81 -7.26
CA ILE A 92 -8.42 15.51 -8.26
C ILE A 92 -9.05 16.86 -8.65
N PHE A 93 -10.38 16.94 -8.64
CA PHE A 93 -11.14 18.14 -9.02
C PHE A 93 -11.50 19.03 -7.84
N HIS A 94 -11.16 18.63 -6.61
CA HIS A 94 -11.33 19.52 -5.47
C HIS A 94 -10.25 20.61 -5.51
N PRO A 95 -10.59 21.86 -5.16
CA PRO A 95 -9.58 22.90 -5.04
C PRO A 95 -8.52 22.47 -4.01
N PRO A 96 -7.24 22.83 -4.22
CA PRO A 96 -6.20 22.53 -3.25
C PRO A 96 -6.58 23.17 -1.91
N SER A 97 -6.46 22.41 -0.83
CA SER A 97 -6.72 22.93 0.51
C SER A 97 -5.78 24.08 0.83
N LEU A 98 -6.25 25.04 1.64
CA LEU A 98 -5.44 26.16 2.10
C LEU A 98 -4.29 25.70 3.02
N ASN A 99 -4.44 24.55 3.67
CA ASN A 99 -3.49 23.98 4.62
C ASN A 99 -2.58 22.95 3.95
N GLN A 100 -2.00 23.29 2.79
CA GLN A 100 -1.01 22.44 2.13
C GLN A 100 0.15 22.15 3.07
N GLY A 101 0.47 20.89 3.26
CA GLY A 101 1.56 20.49 4.14
C GLY A 101 1.43 19.07 4.68
N PHE A 102 2.36 18.75 5.57
CA PHE A 102 2.47 17.44 6.16
C PHE A 102 2.60 17.55 7.66
N LYS A 103 2.20 16.48 8.36
CA LYS A 103 2.29 16.42 9.81
C LYS A 103 2.73 15.03 10.25
N TYR A 104 3.62 15.01 11.24
CA TYR A 104 3.89 13.80 12.00
C TYR A 104 2.89 13.68 13.13
N LEU A 105 2.21 12.54 13.18
CA LEU A 105 1.37 12.15 14.30
C LEU A 105 2.05 11.03 15.07
N TYR A 106 1.97 11.11 16.40
CA TYR A 106 2.63 10.17 17.30
C TYR A 106 1.61 9.30 17.99
N LEU A 107 1.66 7.98 17.75
CA LEU A 107 0.75 7.04 18.40
C LEU A 107 1.50 6.20 19.44
N PRO A 108 0.86 5.88 20.56
CA PRO A 108 1.40 4.93 21.53
C PRO A 108 1.36 3.51 20.95
N THR A 109 2.42 2.74 21.22
CA THR A 109 2.52 1.32 20.85
C THR A 109 2.95 0.49 22.05
N LYS A 110 2.35 -0.68 22.25
CA LYS A 110 2.71 -1.58 23.36
C LYS A 110 4.07 -2.24 23.16
N ALA A 111 4.38 -2.57 21.91
CA ALA A 111 5.64 -3.19 21.52
C ALA A 111 6.05 -2.71 20.14
N ARG A 112 7.35 -2.75 19.86
CA ARG A 112 7.87 -2.48 18.53
C ARG A 112 7.59 -3.70 17.64
N ILE A 113 6.83 -3.47 16.57
CA ILE A 113 6.56 -4.47 15.54
C ILE A 113 7.16 -4.02 14.20
N PRO A 114 7.49 -4.95 13.28
CA PRO A 114 7.97 -4.59 11.95
C PRO A 114 7.01 -3.62 11.24
N VAL A 115 7.55 -2.67 10.47
CA VAL A 115 6.74 -1.62 9.82
C VAL A 115 5.69 -2.22 8.86
N GLY A 116 6.00 -3.34 8.20
CA GLY A 116 5.03 -4.06 7.37
C GLY A 116 3.84 -4.60 8.18
N THR A 117 4.10 -5.18 9.36
CA THR A 117 3.07 -5.63 10.30
C THR A 117 2.26 -4.45 10.80
N LEU A 118 2.91 -3.35 11.15
CA LEU A 118 2.24 -2.12 11.59
C LEU A 118 1.30 -1.55 10.51
N ARG A 119 1.75 -1.48 9.26
CA ARG A 119 0.90 -1.11 8.11
C ARG A 119 -0.29 -2.06 7.97
N THR A 120 -0.10 -3.35 8.22
CA THR A 120 -1.19 -4.32 8.16
C THR A 120 -2.18 -4.10 9.30
N THR A 121 -1.72 -3.82 10.51
CA THR A 121 -2.58 -3.51 11.66
C THR A 121 -3.35 -2.20 11.47
N LEU A 122 -2.71 -1.14 10.96
CA LEU A 122 -3.40 0.12 10.65
C LEU A 122 -4.49 -0.09 9.59
N ARG A 123 -4.21 -0.88 8.55
CA ARG A 123 -5.22 -1.26 7.55
C ARG A 123 -6.42 -1.98 8.19
N LYS A 124 -6.19 -2.88 9.16
CA LYS A 124 -7.27 -3.57 9.89
C LYS A 124 -8.12 -2.61 10.72
N LEU A 125 -7.54 -1.48 11.16
CA LEU A 125 -8.28 -0.39 11.83
C LEU A 125 -9.06 0.49 10.84
N GLY A 126 -8.94 0.27 9.53
CA GLY A 126 -9.59 1.06 8.49
C GLY A 126 -8.71 2.17 7.89
N VAL A 127 -7.45 2.29 8.31
CA VAL A 127 -6.54 3.34 7.83
C VAL A 127 -6.14 3.05 6.37
N ASN A 128 -6.25 4.07 5.52
CA ASN A 128 -5.74 3.96 4.16
C ASN A 128 -4.22 4.12 4.11
N ASN A 129 -3.51 2.99 3.99
CA ASN A 129 -2.05 2.95 3.90
C ASN A 129 -1.46 3.78 2.75
N ALA A 130 -2.21 4.03 1.66
CA ALA A 130 -1.71 4.84 0.56
C ALA A 130 -1.54 6.32 0.93
N ARG A 131 -2.21 6.78 1.99
CA ARG A 131 -2.11 8.15 2.52
C ARG A 131 -1.04 8.30 3.61
N LEU A 132 -0.39 7.20 4.02
CA LEU A 132 0.71 7.20 4.99
C LEU A 132 2.03 7.30 4.24
N LEU A 133 2.70 8.45 4.34
CA LEU A 133 3.92 8.75 3.58
C LEU A 133 5.14 8.07 4.20
N ASP A 134 5.23 8.10 5.53
CA ASP A 134 6.30 7.50 6.31
C ASP A 134 5.76 6.92 7.62
N ILE A 135 6.42 5.86 8.10
CA ILE A 135 6.16 5.24 9.40
C ILE A 135 7.50 4.79 9.99
N HIS A 136 7.87 5.38 11.13
CA HIS A 136 9.07 4.99 11.86
C HIS A 136 8.86 5.04 13.38
N TYR A 137 9.85 4.57 14.14
CA TYR A 137 9.83 4.56 15.60
C TYR A 137 10.83 5.58 16.15
N PRO A 138 10.38 6.76 16.60
CA PRO A 138 11.27 7.75 17.22
C PRO A 138 11.71 7.36 18.64
N ALA A 139 10.86 6.65 19.37
CA ALA A 139 11.08 6.26 20.76
C ALA A 139 10.64 4.81 21.01
N ARG A 140 10.99 4.28 22.19
CA ARG A 140 10.32 3.10 22.71
C ARG A 140 8.83 3.42 22.87
N ASN A 141 7.96 2.50 22.46
CA ASN A 141 6.50 2.63 22.62
C ASN A 141 5.84 3.81 21.89
N THR A 142 6.52 4.47 20.94
CA THR A 142 5.92 5.54 20.13
C THR A 142 6.21 5.28 18.66
N VAL A 143 5.17 5.36 17.83
CA VAL A 143 5.30 5.36 16.37
C VAL A 143 5.04 6.77 15.85
N ALA A 144 5.89 7.24 14.94
CA ALA A 144 5.67 8.44 14.15
C ALA A 144 5.09 8.05 12.79
N ILE A 145 4.03 8.74 12.37
CA ILE A 145 3.38 8.53 11.08
C ILE A 145 3.30 9.88 10.37
N LEU A 146 3.85 9.96 9.16
CA LEU A 146 3.76 11.15 8.31
C LEU A 146 2.52 11.06 7.42
N ILE A 147 1.68 12.09 7.47
CA ILE A 147 0.48 12.20 6.63
C ILE A 147 0.36 13.59 6.02
N HIS A 148 -0.45 13.71 4.97
CA HIS A 148 -0.90 15.01 4.46
C HIS A 148 -1.94 15.64 5.40
N ASN A 149 -1.93 16.96 5.55
CA ASN A 149 -2.85 17.68 6.43
C ASN A 149 -4.34 17.41 6.10
N ASP A 150 -4.68 17.27 4.82
CA ASP A 150 -6.06 16.92 4.39
C ASP A 150 -6.53 15.53 4.87
N TYR A 151 -5.61 14.68 5.31
CA TYR A 151 -5.96 13.39 5.91
C TYR A 151 -6.00 13.43 7.44
N GLU A 152 -5.49 14.49 8.07
CA GLU A 152 -5.34 14.56 9.52
C GLU A 152 -6.67 14.36 10.24
N LYS A 153 -7.72 15.05 9.79
CA LYS A 153 -9.05 14.95 10.41
C LYS A 153 -9.61 13.53 10.33
N GLU A 154 -9.66 12.96 9.13
CA GLU A 154 -10.16 11.60 8.89
C GLU A 154 -9.33 10.55 9.66
N PHE A 155 -8.00 10.70 9.68
CA PHE A 155 -7.12 9.81 10.43
C PHE A 155 -7.36 9.92 11.94
N THR A 156 -7.47 11.15 12.47
CA THR A 156 -7.65 11.41 13.90
C THR A 156 -9.00 10.88 14.39
N GLU A 157 -10.08 11.12 13.64
CA GLU A 157 -11.41 10.56 13.91
C GLU A 157 -11.38 9.03 13.94
N LEU A 158 -10.70 8.39 12.98
CA LEU A 158 -10.59 6.94 12.91
C LEU A 158 -9.80 6.36 14.10
N ILE A 159 -8.68 7.00 14.48
CA ILE A 159 -7.85 6.56 15.61
C ILE A 159 -8.62 6.73 16.94
N HIS A 160 -9.34 7.85 17.11
CA HIS A 160 -10.19 8.06 18.28
C HIS A 160 -11.38 7.11 18.35
N HIS A 161 -11.97 6.75 17.21
CA HIS A 161 -13.03 5.73 17.16
C HIS A 161 -12.59 4.38 17.76
N HIS A 162 -11.29 4.06 17.68
CA HIS A 162 -10.72 2.85 18.30
C HIS A 162 -10.13 3.10 19.70
N ASN A 163 -10.47 4.22 20.35
CA ASN A 163 -9.99 4.60 21.69
C ASN A 163 -8.46 4.72 21.80
N ILE A 164 -7.79 5.08 20.70
CA ILE A 164 -6.35 5.32 20.70
C ILE A 164 -6.11 6.83 20.82
N THR A 165 -5.32 7.23 21.80
CA THR A 165 -4.95 8.63 22.01
C THR A 165 -3.71 8.98 21.20
N ILE A 166 -3.77 10.06 20.42
CA ILE A 166 -2.60 10.63 19.72
C ILE A 166 -1.80 11.47 20.73
N LYS A 167 -0.48 11.29 20.77
CA LYS A 167 0.42 12.06 21.64
C LYS A 167 0.69 13.43 21.01
N ALA A 168 0.04 14.47 21.52
CA ALA A 168 0.22 15.84 21.03
C ALA A 168 1.59 16.43 21.44
N ASP A 169 2.04 16.17 22.67
CA ASP A 169 3.22 16.83 23.27
C ASP A 169 4.53 16.07 23.04
N PHE A 170 4.58 15.17 22.06
CA PHE A 170 5.79 14.38 21.81
C PHE A 170 6.81 15.17 20.99
N ASN A 171 7.95 15.50 21.59
CA ASN A 171 9.06 16.15 20.91
C ASN A 171 10.15 15.13 20.50
N PRO A 172 10.29 14.77 19.21
CA PRO A 172 11.25 13.75 18.76
C PRO A 172 12.73 14.13 18.95
N SER A 173 13.03 15.41 19.17
CA SER A 173 14.39 15.93 19.38
C SER A 173 14.76 16.04 20.87
N SER A 174 13.85 15.69 21.78
CA SER A 174 14.16 15.67 23.21
C SER A 174 15.01 14.45 23.58
N GLY A 175 16.08 14.70 24.32
CA GLY A 175 16.97 13.72 24.93
C GLY A 175 16.26 12.79 25.92
N GLU A 176 15.10 13.18 26.46
CA GLU A 176 14.27 12.33 27.33
C GLU A 176 13.84 11.02 26.66
N ILE A 177 13.71 11.04 25.34
CA ILE A 177 13.35 9.86 24.54
C ILE A 177 14.46 8.80 24.53
N LEU A 178 15.70 9.20 24.78
CA LEU A 178 16.85 8.30 24.79
C LEU A 178 16.83 7.45 26.05
N ALA A 179 16.28 6.24 25.93
CA ALA A 179 16.20 5.26 27.01
C ALA A 179 17.40 4.27 27.05
N ASP A 180 18.41 4.48 26.21
CA ASP A 180 19.62 3.64 26.20
C ASP A 180 20.47 3.97 27.44
N PRO A 181 20.83 2.97 28.28
CA PRO A 181 21.70 3.18 29.43
C PRO A 181 23.02 3.89 29.12
N LYS A 182 23.51 3.79 27.88
CA LYS A 182 24.71 4.49 27.43
C LYS A 182 24.65 6.02 27.62
N TYR A 183 23.45 6.61 27.52
CA TYR A 183 23.25 8.05 27.63
C TYR A 183 22.78 8.50 29.02
N SER A 184 22.68 7.58 29.99
CA SER A 184 22.16 7.86 31.33
C SER A 184 23.05 8.82 32.15
N THR A 185 24.34 8.87 31.84
CA THR A 185 25.33 9.70 32.53
C THR A 185 25.62 11.03 31.81
N MET A 186 25.03 11.24 30.63
CA MET A 186 25.24 12.46 29.84
C MET A 186 24.34 13.60 30.33
N THR A 187 24.78 14.83 30.08
CA THR A 187 23.97 16.02 30.36
C THR A 187 22.75 16.08 29.44
N GLN A 188 21.73 16.84 29.82
CA GLN A 188 20.50 16.94 29.02
C GLN A 188 20.79 17.54 27.63
N ASP A 189 21.66 18.56 27.55
CA ASP A 189 22.01 19.22 26.28
C ASP A 189 22.73 18.26 25.30
N GLU A 190 23.62 17.42 25.81
CA GLU A 190 24.27 16.37 25.01
C GLU A 190 23.25 15.35 24.50
N ARG A 191 22.29 14.95 25.36
CA ARG A 191 21.22 14.02 24.98
C ARG A 191 20.28 14.63 23.94
N ASP A 192 19.94 15.91 24.04
CA ASP A 192 19.11 16.63 23.07
C ASP A 192 19.83 16.74 21.72
N THR A 193 21.14 16.96 21.73
CA THR A 193 21.98 16.98 20.51
C THR A 193 21.94 15.63 19.80
N ILE A 194 22.14 14.54 20.54
CA ILE A 194 22.08 13.17 20.01
C ILE A 194 20.67 12.82 19.50
N ALA A 195 19.63 13.21 20.24
CA ALA A 195 18.25 12.96 19.83
C ALA A 195 17.92 13.69 18.51
N THR A 196 18.40 14.93 18.37
CA THR A 196 18.28 15.72 17.14
C THR A 196 19.00 15.05 15.97
N GLU A 197 20.23 14.58 16.14
CA GLU A 197 20.98 13.87 15.09
C GLU A 197 20.27 12.58 14.65
N LEU A 198 19.77 11.79 15.61
CA LEU A 198 18.99 10.59 15.33
C LEU A 198 17.69 10.92 14.58
N GLN A 199 17.04 12.03 14.93
CA GLN A 199 15.84 12.48 14.26
C GLN A 199 16.12 12.90 12.81
N THR A 200 17.17 13.67 12.56
CA THR A 200 17.64 14.00 11.20
C THR A 200 17.87 12.74 10.39
N THR A 201 18.59 11.76 10.96
CA THR A 201 18.86 10.48 10.29
C THR A 201 17.57 9.72 9.93
N ARG A 202 16.54 9.75 10.80
CA ARG A 202 15.23 9.11 10.52
C ARG A 202 14.50 9.83 9.39
N ILE A 203 14.48 11.16 9.42
CA ILE A 203 13.85 12.00 8.39
C ILE A 203 14.52 11.77 7.03
N GLU A 204 15.86 11.68 6.99
CA GLU A 204 16.58 11.36 5.75
C GLU A 204 16.24 9.96 5.22
N ARG A 205 16.13 8.97 6.10
CA ARG A 205 15.68 7.62 5.71
C ARG A 205 14.24 7.64 5.18
N ALA A 206 13.36 8.45 5.77
CA ALA A 206 12.00 8.60 5.30
C ALA A 206 11.97 9.07 3.83
N LEU A 207 12.81 10.04 3.48
CA LEU A 207 12.93 10.55 2.11
C LEU A 207 13.36 9.49 1.10
N GLN A 208 14.09 8.44 1.50
CA GLN A 208 14.54 7.39 0.58
C GLN A 208 13.37 6.55 0.05
N HIS A 209 12.33 6.31 0.85
CA HIS A 209 11.22 5.42 0.45
C HIS A 209 9.93 6.17 0.06
N ILE A 210 9.82 7.47 0.34
CA ILE A 210 8.67 8.26 -0.11
C ILE A 210 8.68 8.30 -1.65
N ARG A 211 7.51 8.11 -2.25
CA ARG A 211 7.34 8.03 -3.71
C ARG A 211 7.56 9.38 -4.38
N ALA A 212 8.16 9.37 -5.57
CA ALA A 212 8.53 10.58 -6.31
C ALA A 212 7.43 11.68 -6.41
N PRO A 213 6.15 11.37 -6.74
CA PRO A 213 5.14 12.42 -6.94
C PRO A 213 4.93 13.33 -5.73
N VAL A 214 5.03 12.78 -4.51
CA VAL A 214 4.85 13.54 -3.25
C VAL A 214 6.17 13.86 -2.57
N LYS A 215 7.26 13.22 -2.96
CA LYS A 215 8.58 13.35 -2.34
C LYS A 215 9.06 14.80 -2.32
N PHE A 216 8.96 15.53 -3.43
CA PHE A 216 9.47 16.90 -3.51
C PHE A 216 8.73 17.88 -2.60
N ALA A 217 7.41 17.75 -2.52
CA ALA A 217 6.62 18.52 -1.58
C ALA A 217 7.04 18.24 -0.13
N VAL A 218 7.28 16.96 0.22
CA VAL A 218 7.75 16.57 1.56
C VAL A 218 9.16 17.09 1.84
N VAL A 219 10.08 17.02 0.88
CA VAL A 219 11.46 17.51 1.04
C VAL A 219 11.45 19.02 1.28
N ARG A 220 10.67 19.78 0.50
CA ARG A 220 10.49 21.22 0.70
C ARG A 220 9.93 21.53 2.08
N PHE A 221 8.90 20.80 2.51
CA PHE A 221 8.34 20.94 3.86
C PHE A 221 9.39 20.66 4.95
N PHE A 222 10.18 19.58 4.83
CA PHE A 222 11.24 19.29 5.80
C PHE A 222 12.33 20.36 5.85
N TYR A 223 12.64 21.00 4.71
CA TYR A 223 13.57 22.12 4.68
C TYR A 223 12.98 23.37 5.37
N GLU A 224 11.71 23.68 5.13
CA GLU A 224 11.00 24.78 5.81
C GLU A 224 10.96 24.57 7.33
N GLN A 225 10.83 23.33 7.79
CA GLN A 225 10.91 22.95 9.21
C GLN A 225 12.35 22.89 9.77
N GLN A 226 13.37 23.20 8.96
CA GLN A 226 14.80 23.12 9.32
C GLN A 226 15.25 21.71 9.76
N TRP A 227 14.57 20.66 9.28
CA TRP A 227 14.92 19.27 9.59
C TRP A 227 15.98 18.71 8.65
N ILE A 228 16.15 19.31 7.48
CA ILE A 228 17.17 18.95 6.49
C ILE A 228 17.92 20.20 6.01
N SER A 229 19.17 20.02 5.59
CA SER A 229 19.96 21.10 5.02
C SER A 229 19.53 21.46 3.61
N LYS A 230 19.85 22.69 3.18
CA LYS A 230 19.65 23.14 1.80
C LYS A 230 20.39 22.27 0.78
N SER A 231 21.62 21.84 1.11
CA SER A 231 22.40 20.94 0.25
C SER A 231 21.69 19.60 0.00
N LYS A 232 20.96 19.08 0.99
CA LYS A 232 20.18 17.84 0.86
C LYS A 232 18.94 18.04 -0.02
N LEU A 233 18.25 19.17 0.14
CA LEU A 233 17.14 19.58 -0.74
C LEU A 233 17.61 19.64 -2.19
N ASP A 234 18.68 20.39 -2.48
CA ASP A 234 19.21 20.59 -3.83
C ASP A 234 19.64 19.26 -4.46
N SER A 235 20.30 18.39 -3.69
CA SER A 235 20.68 17.04 -4.14
C SER A 235 19.47 16.22 -4.58
N ILE A 236 18.37 16.24 -3.82
CA ILE A 236 17.17 15.45 -4.16
C ILE A 236 16.42 16.04 -5.35
N VAL A 237 16.35 17.38 -5.44
CA VAL A 237 15.68 18.08 -6.55
C VAL A 237 16.46 17.90 -7.86
N ASN A 238 17.79 18.03 -7.84
CA ASN A 238 18.63 17.89 -9.04
C ASN A 238 18.58 16.46 -9.61
N ASN A 239 18.50 15.44 -8.75
CA ASN A 239 18.33 14.04 -9.17
C ASN A 239 16.97 13.76 -9.85
N HIS A 240 15.98 14.63 -9.70
CA HIS A 240 14.68 14.51 -10.39
C HIS A 240 14.70 15.03 -11.82
N ASN A 241 15.72 15.80 -12.21
CA ASN A 241 15.81 16.39 -13.53
C ASN A 241 16.85 15.65 -14.39
N PRO A 242 16.59 14.41 -14.86
CA PRO A 242 17.33 13.90 -16.00
C PRO A 242 16.91 14.72 -17.22
N LYS A 243 17.69 15.76 -17.54
CA LYS A 243 17.69 16.51 -18.80
C LYS A 243 16.32 16.79 -19.42
N LEU A 244 15.52 17.69 -18.84
CA LEU A 244 14.56 18.46 -19.66
C LEU A 244 15.27 19.33 -20.72
N SER A 245 16.58 19.60 -20.55
CA SER A 245 17.39 20.31 -21.53
C SER A 245 17.43 19.61 -22.89
N PHE A 246 17.32 18.27 -22.93
CA PHE A 246 17.40 17.52 -24.20
C PHE A 246 16.13 17.64 -25.07
N ILE A 247 15.01 18.08 -24.48
CA ILE A 247 13.73 18.24 -25.21
C ILE A 247 13.66 19.60 -25.91
N PHE A 248 14.32 20.62 -25.36
CA PHE A 248 14.34 21.98 -25.93
C PHE A 248 15.59 22.30 -26.77
N GLU A 249 16.65 21.48 -26.72
CA GLU A 249 17.86 21.68 -27.53
C GLU A 249 17.74 21.20 -28.99
N GLN A 250 16.68 20.46 -29.36
CA GLN A 250 16.50 19.96 -30.74
C GLN A 250 15.91 20.97 -31.73
N THR A 251 15.58 22.19 -31.32
CA THR A 251 14.99 23.20 -32.23
C THR A 251 15.97 24.26 -32.72
N GLU A 252 17.25 24.22 -32.33
CA GLU A 252 18.26 25.16 -32.80
C GLU A 252 19.30 24.47 -33.70
N THR A 253 18.87 23.97 -34.85
CA THR A 253 19.77 23.79 -36.00
C THR A 253 18.95 23.65 -37.28
N THR A 254 18.61 24.78 -37.90
CA THR A 254 18.74 25.09 -39.33
C THR A 254 18.08 26.45 -39.57
N ALA A 255 18.88 27.51 -39.59
CA ALA A 255 18.49 28.82 -40.08
C ALA A 255 19.50 29.23 -41.16
N GLU A 256 19.23 28.83 -42.40
CA GLU A 256 19.68 29.53 -43.59
C GLU A 256 18.41 30.03 -44.32
N GLN A 257 18.23 31.36 -44.27
CA GLN A 257 17.77 32.30 -45.32
C GLN A 257 17.03 31.70 -46.54
N ASP A 258 15.92 32.22 -47.09
CA ASP A 258 15.05 33.40 -46.90
C ASP A 258 13.83 33.20 -47.88
N PRO A 259 12.97 34.17 -48.22
CA PRO A 259 11.55 34.25 -47.83
C PRO A 259 10.54 34.03 -48.99
N THR A 260 9.23 33.87 -48.69
CA THR A 260 8.06 34.43 -49.44
C THR A 260 6.72 33.79 -49.00
N THR A 261 5.87 34.63 -48.39
CA THR A 261 4.40 34.79 -48.55
C THR A 261 3.48 33.57 -48.68
N THR A 262 2.48 33.44 -47.79
CA THR A 262 1.05 33.83 -47.98
C THR A 262 0.15 33.04 -47.03
N GLU A 263 -0.81 33.74 -46.43
CA GLU A 263 -1.94 33.22 -45.64
C GLU A 263 -2.75 32.16 -46.38
N THR A 264 -3.23 31.12 -45.70
CA THR A 264 -4.64 30.69 -45.77
C THR A 264 -5.02 29.74 -44.63
N HIS A 265 -6.15 30.09 -44.04
CA HIS A 265 -7.11 29.33 -43.24
C HIS A 265 -7.48 27.98 -43.90
N ASP A 266 -7.60 26.90 -43.12
CA ASP A 266 -8.71 25.95 -43.28
C ASP A 266 -8.85 25.02 -42.07
N ASP A 267 -10.06 25.01 -41.52
CA ASP A 267 -10.57 24.05 -40.56
C ASP A 267 -10.70 22.67 -41.22
N THR A 268 -10.25 21.61 -40.56
CA THR A 268 -10.79 20.27 -40.83
C THR A 268 -10.81 19.43 -39.57
N ASP A 269 -12.00 19.29 -39.02
CA ASP A 269 -12.41 18.19 -38.15
C ASP A 269 -12.15 16.85 -38.87
N MET A 270 -11.40 15.95 -38.24
CA MET A 270 -11.50 14.52 -38.55
C MET A 270 -11.40 13.69 -37.27
N ASP A 271 -12.58 13.19 -36.88
CA ASP A 271 -12.77 12.10 -35.94
C ASP A 271 -12.20 10.77 -36.48
N MET A 272 -11.91 9.89 -35.50
CA MET A 272 -11.94 8.42 -35.60
C MET A 272 -10.67 7.74 -36.17
N PHE A 273 -9.97 6.95 -35.33
CA PHE A 273 -9.99 5.48 -35.40
C PHE A 273 -9.16 4.81 -34.28
N ASP A 274 -9.81 3.84 -33.65
CA ASP A 274 -9.28 2.81 -32.76
C ASP A 274 -8.52 1.74 -33.57
N ALA A 275 -7.32 1.35 -33.11
CA ALA A 275 -6.66 0.11 -33.52
C ALA A 275 -5.61 -0.35 -32.49
N SER A 276 -6.06 -1.14 -31.52
CA SER A 276 -5.51 -2.46 -31.16
C SER A 276 -4.03 -2.81 -31.46
N SER A 277 -3.30 -3.12 -30.38
CA SER A 277 -2.55 -4.37 -30.16
C SER A 277 -1.41 -4.78 -31.11
N THR A 278 -0.16 -4.66 -30.66
CA THR A 278 0.91 -5.59 -31.07
C THR A 278 1.87 -5.95 -29.92
N GLN A 279 2.02 -7.25 -29.74
CA GLN A 279 2.88 -7.95 -28.78
C GLN A 279 4.37 -7.78 -29.14
N PHE A 280 5.23 -7.63 -28.12
CA PHE A 280 6.68 -7.76 -28.25
C PHE A 280 7.10 -9.21 -27.95
N SER A 281 7.69 -9.88 -28.93
CA SER A 281 8.43 -11.13 -28.76
C SER A 281 9.92 -10.95 -29.10
N HIS A 282 10.73 -11.57 -28.25
CA HIS A 282 12.18 -11.54 -28.12
C HIS A 282 12.92 -12.14 -29.35
N VAL A 283 14.08 -11.58 -29.71
CA VAL A 283 15.15 -12.30 -30.41
C VAL A 283 16.49 -11.95 -29.76
N ILE A 284 17.19 -12.98 -29.26
CA ILE A 284 18.56 -12.98 -28.74
C ILE A 284 19.38 -13.95 -29.60
N SER A 285 20.69 -13.67 -29.69
CA SER A 285 21.83 -14.52 -30.09
C SER A 285 22.29 -14.34 -31.54
N ALA A 286 23.58 -14.26 -31.87
CA ALA A 286 24.75 -14.84 -31.21
C ALA A 286 26.05 -14.07 -31.51
N ALA A 287 27.02 -14.13 -30.59
CA ALA A 287 28.42 -13.80 -30.84
C ALA A 287 29.32 -14.93 -30.29
N THR A 288 30.18 -15.44 -31.16
CA THR A 288 31.08 -16.60 -31.01
C THR A 288 32.34 -16.26 -30.20
N PRO A 289 32.90 -17.18 -29.38
CA PRO A 289 34.17 -16.97 -28.67
C PRO A 289 35.39 -17.50 -29.47
N PRO A 290 36.62 -16.97 -29.25
CA PRO A 290 37.83 -17.54 -29.82
C PRO A 290 38.51 -18.55 -28.87
N SER A 291 39.09 -19.58 -29.50
CA SER A 291 39.81 -20.72 -28.93
C SER A 291 41.15 -20.36 -28.28
N SER A 292 41.50 -21.13 -27.24
CA SER A 292 42.83 -21.24 -26.63
C SER A 292 43.82 -21.98 -27.51
N GLN A 293 45.10 -21.57 -27.48
CA GLN A 293 46.26 -22.47 -27.58
C GLN A 293 47.38 -21.97 -26.65
N HIS A 294 47.94 -22.94 -25.91
CA HIS A 294 49.25 -23.07 -25.25
C HIS A 294 50.04 -21.84 -24.77
#